data_AF-M5CE98-F1
#
_entry.id   AF-M5CE98-F1
#
_cell.length_a   1.000
_cell.length_b   1.000
_cell.length_c   1.000
_cell.angle_alpha   90.00
_cell.angle_beta   90.00
_cell.angle_gamma   90.00
#
_symmetry.space_group_name_H-M   'P 1'
#
loop_
_entity.id
_entity.type
_entity.pdbx_description
1 polymer ?
#
loop_
_entity_poly.entity_id
_entity_poly.type
_entity_poly.pdbx_seq_one_letter_code
_entity_poly.pdbx_strand_id
1 'polypeptide(L)'
;MSKPLRPEAFKSYCVYQIYPSSFADANGDGIGDLAGIESKLEYIKRLGADVVWLSPIYRSPQKDMGYDISDYQDIDPRYGTLEDWDSLLKKTHELGMRLVMDLVVNHTSDQHEWFKESKSSKSNPKRDWYIWRPPKFDAEGNRKPPNNWAGLFGGSAWEWDENTQEYYLHLFAIEQPDLNWENPEVRQAVWKLMRWWMDRGCDGFRMDVINMISKVPGLPDGPVVQPDREYQPGYQYYCNGPRVHEYLQEMYREVLSRYPNYFTVGESPLTHDPRDLLPYVLPERKELQMMFQFELADIDGTYHPLIPRNPNLLDIKSVVNKWQSFMFNHGGWNSLYMENHDQARSVSRLLGFGVPTGGKTFDFDLYEEDLGEFWEVGAKLLAILHTTQGGTVFIYQGEEIGATNVPRKWSLEEYKDVATINFYRE
;
A
#
# COMPACT_ATOMS: atom_id res chain seq x y z
N MET A 1 4.56 1.44 -30.56
CA MET A 1 5.62 1.91 -29.64
C MET A 1 5.41 3.39 -29.39
N SER A 2 5.05 3.77 -28.17
CA SER A 2 4.99 5.16 -27.73
C SER A 2 6.38 5.81 -27.85
N LYS A 3 6.44 7.10 -28.20
CA LYS A 3 7.73 7.83 -28.27
C LYS A 3 8.45 7.71 -26.92
N PRO A 4 9.80 7.53 -26.90
CA PRO A 4 10.55 7.55 -25.65
C PRO A 4 10.30 8.89 -24.97
N LEU A 5 9.82 8.84 -23.73
CA LEU A 5 9.57 10.02 -22.93
C LEU A 5 10.84 10.42 -22.21
N ARG A 6 10.91 11.69 -21.82
CA ARG A 6 12.02 12.19 -21.01
C ARG A 6 12.01 11.48 -19.65
N PRO A 7 13.17 11.22 -19.01
CA PRO A 7 13.24 10.59 -17.69
C PRO A 7 12.34 11.23 -16.63
N GLU A 8 12.02 12.51 -16.79
CA GLU A 8 11.19 13.32 -15.88
C GLU A 8 9.69 13.32 -16.22
N ALA A 9 9.22 12.56 -17.22
CA ALA A 9 7.83 12.64 -17.68
C ALA A 9 6.80 12.23 -16.61
N PHE A 10 7.20 11.37 -15.66
CA PHE A 10 6.36 10.98 -14.53
C PHE A 10 5.89 12.17 -13.67
N LYS A 11 6.66 13.27 -13.66
CA LYS A 11 6.35 14.49 -12.92
C LYS A 11 5.13 15.24 -13.45
N SER A 12 4.73 14.97 -14.69
CA SER A 12 3.56 15.60 -15.32
C SER A 12 2.34 14.68 -15.40
N TYR A 13 2.44 13.44 -14.92
CA TYR A 13 1.33 12.49 -15.03
C TYR A 13 0.25 12.74 -13.98
N CYS A 14 -0.98 12.42 -14.37
CA CYS A 14 -2.05 12.09 -13.45
C CYS A 14 -2.25 10.56 -13.43
N VAL A 15 -2.26 9.98 -12.24
CA VAL A 15 -2.46 8.55 -12.00
C VAL A 15 -3.89 8.33 -11.54
N TYR A 16 -4.57 7.33 -12.09
CA TYR A 16 -5.87 6.87 -11.62
C TYR A 16 -5.71 5.47 -11.01
N GLN A 17 -5.96 5.35 -9.72
CA GLN A 17 -5.92 4.07 -9.02
C GLN A 17 -7.28 3.36 -9.15
N ILE A 18 -7.23 2.09 -9.52
CA ILE A 18 -8.37 1.18 -9.59
C ILE A 18 -8.21 0.09 -8.53
N TYR A 19 -9.27 -0.13 -7.77
CA TYR A 19 -9.45 -1.29 -6.91
C TYR A 19 -10.34 -2.31 -7.65
N PRO A 20 -9.75 -3.36 -8.27
CA PRO A 20 -10.40 -4.14 -9.33
C PRO A 20 -11.76 -4.70 -8.93
N SER A 21 -11.88 -5.30 -7.74
CA SER A 21 -13.11 -5.93 -7.27
C SER A 21 -14.30 -4.99 -7.12
N SER A 22 -14.09 -3.67 -7.14
CA SER A 22 -15.13 -2.67 -6.88
C SER A 22 -15.20 -1.57 -7.95
N PHE A 23 -14.61 -1.79 -9.12
CA PHE A 23 -14.62 -0.78 -10.19
C PHE A 23 -15.74 -0.98 -11.21
N ALA A 24 -15.71 -2.09 -11.95
CA ALA A 24 -16.69 -2.40 -12.98
C ALA A 24 -16.73 -3.92 -13.22
N ASP A 25 -17.92 -4.50 -13.16
CA ASP A 25 -18.23 -5.91 -13.43
C ASP A 25 -18.75 -6.05 -14.87
N ALA A 26 -18.12 -6.91 -15.68
CA ALA A 26 -18.52 -7.17 -17.06
C ALA A 26 -19.28 -8.48 -17.24
N ASN A 27 -19.29 -9.38 -16.25
CA ASN A 27 -19.84 -10.73 -16.36
C ASN A 27 -21.13 -10.93 -15.52
N GLY A 28 -21.45 -10.00 -14.62
CA GLY A 28 -22.64 -9.97 -13.78
C GLY A 28 -22.55 -10.78 -12.48
N ASP A 29 -21.37 -11.17 -12.03
CA ASP A 29 -21.15 -11.92 -10.78
C ASP A 29 -21.10 -11.04 -9.52
N GLY A 30 -21.10 -9.71 -9.68
CA GLY A 30 -21.07 -8.73 -8.60
C GLY A 30 -19.66 -8.31 -8.15
N ILE A 31 -18.61 -8.77 -8.83
CA ILE A 31 -17.21 -8.43 -8.57
C ILE A 31 -16.64 -7.76 -9.83
N GLY A 32 -15.90 -6.67 -9.66
CA GLY A 32 -15.25 -6.03 -10.80
C GLY A 32 -14.12 -6.87 -11.39
N ASP A 33 -13.93 -6.80 -12.71
CA ASP A 33 -13.02 -7.65 -13.48
C ASP A 33 -12.22 -6.86 -14.54
N LEU A 34 -11.23 -7.49 -15.18
CA LEU A 34 -10.34 -6.82 -16.15
C LEU A 34 -11.08 -6.32 -17.39
N ALA A 35 -12.10 -7.05 -17.86
CA ALA A 35 -12.92 -6.65 -19.01
C ALA A 35 -13.79 -5.43 -18.66
N GLY A 36 -14.29 -5.37 -17.43
CA GLY A 36 -15.00 -4.23 -16.87
C GLY A 36 -14.11 -2.99 -16.83
N ILE A 37 -12.87 -3.13 -16.36
CA ILE A 37 -11.86 -2.06 -16.39
C ILE A 37 -11.59 -1.61 -17.83
N GLU A 38 -11.34 -2.55 -18.76
CA GLU A 38 -11.08 -2.25 -20.18
C GLU A 38 -12.22 -1.41 -20.79
N SER A 39 -13.47 -1.73 -20.48
CA SER A 39 -14.66 -1.02 -20.96
C SER A 39 -14.74 0.45 -20.51
N LYS A 40 -14.00 0.84 -19.46
CA LYS A 40 -14.00 2.18 -18.88
C LYS A 40 -12.73 2.97 -19.15
N LEU A 41 -11.76 2.44 -19.90
CA LEU A 41 -10.53 3.17 -20.18
C LEU A 41 -10.75 4.50 -20.91
N GLU A 42 -11.77 4.60 -21.78
CA GLU A 42 -12.15 5.86 -22.44
C GLU A 42 -12.69 6.90 -21.44
N TYR A 43 -13.35 6.45 -20.38
CA TYR A 43 -13.79 7.32 -19.28
C TYR A 43 -12.58 7.87 -18.51
N ILE A 44 -11.66 6.99 -18.12
CA ILE A 44 -10.44 7.34 -17.41
C ILE A 44 -9.58 8.29 -18.25
N LYS A 45 -9.46 8.03 -19.56
CA LYS A 45 -8.72 8.91 -20.47
C LYS A 45 -9.35 10.29 -20.58
N ARG A 46 -10.69 10.36 -20.66
CA ARG A 46 -11.42 11.64 -20.71
C ARG A 46 -11.30 12.43 -19.41
N LEU A 47 -11.22 11.77 -18.26
CA LEU A 47 -10.94 12.42 -16.98
C LEU A 47 -9.56 13.11 -17.00
N GLY A 48 -8.60 12.53 -17.73
CA GLY A 48 -7.29 13.13 -17.97
C GLY A 48 -6.13 12.31 -17.41
N ALA A 49 -6.35 11.04 -17.03
CA ALA A 49 -5.27 10.21 -16.52
C ALA A 49 -4.26 9.82 -17.62
N ASP A 50 -3.00 9.69 -17.21
CA ASP A 50 -1.87 9.22 -18.01
C ASP A 50 -1.40 7.82 -17.59
N VAL A 51 -1.68 7.43 -16.34
CA VAL A 51 -1.31 6.15 -15.76
C VAL A 51 -2.54 5.56 -15.07
N VAL A 52 -2.78 4.28 -15.30
CA VAL A 52 -3.70 3.46 -14.51
C VAL A 52 -2.86 2.59 -13.59
N TRP A 53 -3.04 2.73 -12.28
CA TRP A 53 -2.47 1.82 -11.28
C TRP A 53 -3.58 0.86 -10.84
N LEU A 54 -3.34 -0.44 -11.01
CA LEU A 54 -4.21 -1.47 -10.45
C LEU A 54 -3.67 -1.94 -9.11
N SER A 55 -4.51 -1.93 -8.08
CA SER A 55 -4.32 -2.79 -6.90
C SER A 55 -4.22 -4.27 -7.32
N PRO A 56 -3.71 -5.17 -6.46
CA PRO A 56 -3.35 -6.54 -6.84
C PRO A 56 -4.44 -7.30 -7.61
N ILE A 57 -4.06 -7.85 -8.77
CA ILE A 57 -4.91 -8.72 -9.62
C ILE A 57 -4.38 -10.17 -9.70
N TYR A 58 -3.32 -10.47 -8.97
CA TYR A 58 -2.69 -11.79 -8.95
C TYR A 58 -3.55 -12.82 -8.24
N ARG A 59 -3.29 -14.10 -8.46
CA ARG A 59 -3.93 -15.16 -7.68
C ARG A 59 -3.72 -14.98 -6.19
N SER A 60 -4.81 -14.90 -5.44
CA SER A 60 -4.79 -14.68 -4.00
C SER A 60 -5.92 -15.45 -3.31
N PRO A 61 -5.72 -15.94 -2.08
CA PRO A 61 -6.80 -16.43 -1.23
C PRO A 61 -7.75 -15.34 -0.72
N GLN A 62 -7.42 -14.06 -0.96
CA GLN A 62 -8.25 -12.88 -0.67
C GLN A 62 -8.44 -12.63 0.84
N LYS A 63 -7.45 -13.03 1.67
CA LYS A 63 -7.43 -12.73 3.10
C LYS A 63 -7.22 -11.25 3.37
N ASP A 64 -6.45 -10.62 2.52
CA ASP A 64 -6.20 -9.18 2.48
C ASP A 64 -6.51 -8.66 1.07
N MET A 65 -7.62 -9.16 0.50
CA MET A 65 -8.20 -8.72 -0.77
C MET A 65 -7.20 -8.60 -1.95
N GLY A 66 -6.24 -9.51 -2.04
CA GLY A 66 -5.27 -9.56 -3.14
C GLY A 66 -3.82 -9.27 -2.71
N TYR A 67 -3.59 -8.68 -1.53
CA TYR A 67 -2.25 -8.43 -1.00
C TYR A 67 -1.58 -9.71 -0.46
N ASP A 68 -2.36 -10.74 -0.12
CA ASP A 68 -1.88 -12.09 0.13
C ASP A 68 -1.73 -12.88 -1.19
N ILE A 69 -0.61 -12.68 -1.92
CA ILE A 69 -0.40 -13.28 -3.25
C ILE A 69 0.10 -14.73 -3.18
N SER A 70 -0.61 -15.65 -3.82
CA SER A 70 -0.26 -17.08 -3.92
C SER A 70 0.47 -17.47 -5.20
N ASP A 71 0.29 -16.72 -6.29
CA ASP A 71 1.05 -16.85 -7.53
C ASP A 71 1.15 -15.50 -8.24
N TYR A 72 2.38 -14.97 -8.33
CA TYR A 72 2.65 -13.67 -8.94
C TYR A 72 2.64 -13.65 -10.47
N GLN A 73 2.62 -14.82 -11.13
CA GLN A 73 2.74 -14.94 -12.58
C GLN A 73 1.41 -15.36 -13.24
N ASP A 74 0.31 -15.32 -12.50
CA ASP A 74 -1.02 -15.61 -12.99
C ASP A 74 -2.04 -14.60 -12.44
N ILE A 75 -3.15 -14.43 -13.14
CA ILE A 75 -4.26 -13.57 -12.75
C ILE A 75 -5.22 -14.35 -11.86
N ASP A 76 -5.80 -13.69 -10.86
CA ASP A 76 -6.89 -14.29 -10.09
C ASP A 76 -8.07 -14.59 -11.02
N PRO A 77 -8.58 -15.83 -11.06
CA PRO A 77 -9.71 -16.18 -11.93
C PRO A 77 -10.96 -15.32 -11.71
N ARG A 78 -11.10 -14.64 -10.56
CA ARG A 78 -12.15 -13.66 -10.30
C ARG A 78 -12.05 -12.42 -11.18
N TYR A 79 -10.85 -12.06 -11.63
CA TYR A 79 -10.61 -10.87 -12.45
C TYR A 79 -10.44 -11.19 -13.94
N GLY A 80 -10.05 -12.42 -14.28
CA GLY A 80 -9.92 -12.89 -15.66
C GLY A 80 -8.68 -13.75 -15.87
N THR A 81 -8.07 -13.59 -17.04
CA THR A 81 -6.92 -14.37 -17.51
C THR A 81 -5.74 -13.49 -17.89
N LEU A 82 -4.59 -14.11 -18.17
CA LEU A 82 -3.42 -13.43 -18.72
C LEU A 82 -3.69 -12.84 -20.12
N GLU A 83 -4.62 -13.40 -20.88
CA GLU A 83 -5.09 -12.86 -22.15
C GLU A 83 -5.95 -11.60 -21.95
N ASP A 84 -6.80 -11.58 -20.92
CA ASP A 84 -7.58 -10.39 -20.56
C ASP A 84 -6.67 -9.24 -20.10
N TRP A 85 -5.61 -9.56 -19.36
CA TRP A 85 -4.54 -8.60 -19.05
C TRP A 85 -3.87 -8.04 -20.32
N ASP A 86 -3.52 -8.89 -21.28
CA ASP A 86 -2.91 -8.44 -22.53
C ASP A 86 -3.84 -7.53 -23.34
N SER A 87 -5.14 -7.84 -23.35
CA SER A 87 -6.17 -7.01 -23.98
C SER A 87 -6.26 -5.63 -23.32
N LEU A 88 -6.36 -5.61 -21.98
CA LEU A 88 -6.41 -4.38 -21.18
C LEU A 88 -5.16 -3.53 -21.39
N LEU A 89 -3.98 -4.13 -21.35
CA LEU A 89 -2.70 -3.46 -21.56
C LEU A 89 -2.63 -2.84 -22.96
N LYS A 90 -2.98 -3.61 -23.99
CA LYS A 90 -3.00 -3.14 -25.37
C LYS A 90 -3.93 -1.95 -25.54
N LYS A 91 -5.17 -2.03 -25.04
CA LYS A 91 -6.14 -0.93 -25.13
C LYS A 91 -5.68 0.31 -24.36
N THR A 92 -5.06 0.11 -23.20
CA THR A 92 -4.47 1.21 -22.39
C THR A 92 -3.38 1.95 -23.18
N HIS A 93 -2.48 1.22 -23.84
CA HIS A 93 -1.43 1.79 -24.68
C HIS A 93 -1.97 2.45 -25.95
N GLU A 94 -3.03 1.90 -26.58
CA GLU A 94 -3.72 2.52 -27.72
C GLU A 94 -4.31 3.89 -27.37
N LEU A 95 -4.74 4.09 -26.12
CA LEU A 95 -5.20 5.36 -25.57
C LEU A 95 -4.07 6.29 -25.10
N GLY A 96 -2.82 5.86 -25.26
CA GLY A 96 -1.63 6.59 -24.85
C GLY A 96 -1.47 6.70 -23.33
N MET A 97 -2.13 5.83 -22.56
CA MET A 97 -1.95 5.69 -21.12
C MET A 97 -0.93 4.60 -20.80
N ARG A 98 -0.56 4.50 -19.53
CA ARG A 98 0.30 3.46 -18.95
C ARG A 98 -0.50 2.56 -18.04
N LEU A 99 -0.09 1.31 -17.92
CA LEU A 99 -0.64 0.36 -16.97
C LEU A 99 0.45 -0.09 -15.99
N VAL A 100 0.21 0.19 -14.71
CA VAL A 100 1.13 -0.06 -13.60
C VAL A 100 0.50 -1.09 -12.66
N MET A 101 1.32 -2.03 -12.23
CA MET A 101 0.89 -3.08 -11.30
C MET A 101 1.29 -2.76 -9.86
N ASP A 102 0.55 -3.32 -8.91
CA ASP A 102 1.00 -3.39 -7.53
C ASP A 102 2.08 -4.47 -7.35
N LEU A 103 3.21 -4.13 -6.72
CA LEU A 103 4.30 -5.06 -6.42
C LEU A 103 4.33 -5.30 -4.91
N VAL A 104 3.69 -6.38 -4.49
CA VAL A 104 3.57 -6.78 -3.09
C VAL A 104 4.63 -7.82 -2.76
N VAL A 105 5.79 -7.38 -2.28
CA VAL A 105 6.98 -8.24 -2.12
C VAL A 105 7.66 -8.11 -0.76
N ASN A 106 7.01 -7.44 0.20
CA ASN A 106 7.40 -7.58 1.61
C ASN A 106 7.01 -8.96 2.15
N HIS A 107 5.87 -9.49 1.73
CA HIS A 107 5.31 -10.77 2.11
C HIS A 107 4.71 -11.47 0.89
N THR A 108 4.40 -12.77 1.03
CA THR A 108 3.54 -13.53 0.10
C THR A 108 2.32 -14.04 0.87
N SER A 109 1.38 -14.72 0.20
CA SER A 109 0.44 -15.61 0.88
C SER A 109 1.16 -16.81 1.52
N ASP A 110 0.62 -17.33 2.62
CA ASP A 110 0.99 -18.64 3.18
C ASP A 110 0.63 -19.82 2.25
N GLN A 111 -0.22 -19.58 1.24
CA GLN A 111 -0.53 -20.52 0.17
C GLN A 111 0.43 -20.43 -1.01
N HIS A 112 1.41 -19.52 -0.99
CA HIS A 112 2.45 -19.44 -2.01
C HIS A 112 3.37 -20.67 -1.93
N GLU A 113 3.77 -21.24 -3.07
CA GLU A 113 4.62 -22.45 -3.10
C GLU A 113 5.95 -22.26 -2.37
N TRP A 114 6.52 -21.05 -2.42
CA TRP A 114 7.72 -20.71 -1.63
C TRP A 114 7.51 -20.92 -0.13
N PHE A 115 6.36 -20.51 0.43
CA PHE A 115 6.07 -20.67 1.85
C PHE A 115 5.77 -22.12 2.20
N LYS A 116 4.99 -22.82 1.36
CA LYS A 116 4.71 -24.26 1.56
C LYS A 116 6.01 -25.07 1.62
N GLU A 117 6.96 -24.79 0.71
CA GLU A 117 8.29 -25.39 0.75
C GLU A 117 9.06 -24.98 2.02
N SER A 118 9.09 -23.69 2.37
CA SER A 118 9.77 -23.17 3.56
C SER A 118 9.26 -23.76 4.88
N LYS A 119 7.95 -23.95 5.00
CA LYS A 119 7.24 -24.53 6.16
C LYS A 119 7.36 -26.06 6.24
N SER A 120 7.72 -26.72 5.13
CA SER A 120 7.77 -28.20 5.07
C SER A 120 8.79 -28.82 6.03
N SER A 121 9.95 -28.18 6.22
CA SER A 121 10.99 -28.64 7.14
C SER A 121 12.04 -27.55 7.37
N LYS A 122 12.77 -27.63 8.50
CA LYS A 122 13.90 -26.74 8.81
C LYS A 122 15.10 -26.89 7.86
N SER A 123 15.16 -27.97 7.07
CA SER A 123 16.25 -28.24 6.13
C SER A 123 15.87 -28.03 4.67
N ASN A 124 14.65 -27.54 4.38
CA ASN A 124 14.25 -27.23 3.02
C ASN A 124 15.12 -26.07 2.48
N PRO A 125 15.55 -26.08 1.20
CA PRO A 125 16.34 -24.98 0.62
C PRO A 125 15.67 -23.61 0.71
N LYS A 126 14.33 -23.54 0.71
CA LYS A 126 13.56 -22.31 0.88
C LYS A 126 13.26 -21.97 2.35
N ARG A 127 13.84 -22.67 3.34
CA ARG A 127 13.62 -22.36 4.76
C ARG A 127 13.90 -20.89 5.05
N ASP A 128 15.06 -20.39 4.61
CA ASP A 128 15.48 -19.01 4.84
C ASP A 128 14.95 -18.02 3.78
N TRP A 129 13.93 -18.40 3.00
CA TRP A 129 13.18 -17.46 2.16
C TRP A 129 12.18 -16.64 2.98
N TYR A 130 11.84 -17.12 4.18
CA TYR A 130 11.00 -16.43 5.16
C TYR A 130 11.72 -16.34 6.50
N ILE A 131 11.18 -15.56 7.42
CA ILE A 131 11.82 -15.27 8.70
C ILE A 131 11.28 -16.22 9.78
N TRP A 132 12.04 -17.27 10.08
CA TRP A 132 11.71 -18.28 11.10
C TRP A 132 12.56 -18.12 12.37
N ARG A 133 11.97 -18.27 13.56
CA ARG A 133 12.70 -18.17 14.84
C ARG A 133 12.17 -19.16 15.88
N PRO A 134 13.05 -19.72 16.73
CA PRO A 134 12.62 -20.54 17.86
C PRO A 134 11.78 -19.72 18.87
N PRO A 135 10.97 -20.40 19.69
CA PRO A 135 10.22 -19.75 20.75
C PRO A 135 11.15 -19.19 21.83
N LYS A 136 10.70 -18.13 22.51
CA LYS A 136 11.18 -17.77 23.86
C LYS A 136 10.29 -18.46 24.88
N PHE A 137 10.76 -18.56 26.12
CA PHE A 137 9.96 -19.04 27.25
C PHE A 137 10.02 -18.02 28.38
N ASP A 138 8.88 -17.74 29.01
CA ASP A 138 8.82 -16.94 30.22
C ASP A 138 9.26 -17.74 31.46
N ALA A 139 9.26 -17.09 32.63
CA ALA A 139 9.73 -17.72 33.88
C ALA A 139 8.84 -18.90 34.32
N GLU A 140 7.59 -18.90 33.89
CA GLU A 140 6.59 -19.94 34.15
C GLU A 140 6.66 -21.08 33.12
N GLY A 141 7.51 -20.96 32.10
CA GLY A 141 7.70 -21.96 31.05
C GLY A 141 6.66 -21.89 29.94
N ASN A 142 5.88 -20.82 29.83
CA ASN A 142 4.96 -20.63 28.71
C ASN A 142 5.73 -20.21 27.46
N ARG A 143 5.29 -20.73 26.32
CA ARG A 143 5.83 -20.37 25.01
C ARG A 143 5.49 -18.92 24.67
N LYS A 144 6.50 -18.15 24.29
CA LYS A 144 6.40 -16.75 23.86
C LYS A 144 7.00 -16.56 22.47
N PRO A 145 6.48 -15.59 21.70
CA PRO A 145 7.06 -15.27 20.40
C PRO A 145 8.51 -14.76 20.54
N PRO A 146 9.28 -14.74 19.43
CA PRO A 146 10.69 -14.33 19.41
C PRO A 146 10.93 -12.90 19.88
N ASN A 147 9.96 -12.00 19.72
CA ASN A 147 9.96 -10.66 20.28
C ASN A 147 8.52 -10.20 20.55
N ASN A 148 8.36 -9.00 21.10
CA ASN A 148 7.07 -8.41 21.45
C ASN A 148 6.40 -7.61 20.31
N TRP A 149 6.77 -7.77 19.03
CA TRP A 149 6.18 -6.97 17.96
C TRP A 149 4.68 -7.24 17.79
N ALA A 150 3.90 -6.16 17.70
CA ALA A 150 2.50 -6.19 17.31
C ALA A 150 2.35 -6.29 15.78
N GLY A 151 1.42 -7.12 15.33
CA GLY A 151 0.99 -7.15 13.94
C GLY A 151 0.22 -5.86 13.59
N LEU A 152 0.30 -5.42 12.34
CA LEU A 152 -0.42 -4.24 11.85
C LEU A 152 -1.94 -4.46 11.78
N PHE A 153 -2.38 -5.72 11.73
CA PHE A 153 -3.80 -6.13 11.79
C PHE A 153 -4.18 -6.77 13.13
N GLY A 154 -3.43 -6.46 14.20
CA GLY A 154 -3.68 -6.97 15.55
C GLY A 154 -2.76 -8.12 15.96
N GLY A 155 -2.79 -8.45 17.24
CA GLY A 155 -2.10 -9.59 17.84
C GLY A 155 -0.57 -9.53 17.76
N SER A 156 0.06 -10.70 17.83
CA SER A 156 1.50 -10.85 17.64
C SER A 156 1.84 -10.77 16.15
N ALA A 157 2.99 -10.21 15.79
CA ALA A 157 3.55 -10.34 14.45
C ALA A 157 4.18 -11.72 14.16
N TRP A 158 3.93 -12.71 15.01
CA TRP A 158 4.53 -14.04 14.95
C TRP A 158 3.49 -15.14 15.12
N GLU A 159 3.48 -16.08 14.19
CA GLU A 159 2.59 -17.23 14.23
C GLU A 159 3.39 -18.51 14.44
N TRP A 160 2.86 -19.40 15.28
CA TRP A 160 3.51 -20.66 15.63
C TRP A 160 3.23 -21.74 14.59
N ASP A 161 4.28 -22.39 14.08
CA ASP A 161 4.15 -23.58 13.25
C ASP A 161 4.39 -24.86 14.07
N GLU A 162 3.33 -25.65 14.26
CA GLU A 162 3.42 -26.91 14.98
C GLU A 162 4.33 -27.94 14.28
N ASN A 163 4.49 -27.89 12.96
CA ASN A 163 5.31 -28.86 12.23
C ASN A 163 6.81 -28.68 12.54
N THR A 164 7.29 -27.45 12.48
CA THR A 164 8.72 -27.12 12.69
C THR A 164 9.03 -26.63 14.10
N GLN A 165 8.02 -26.40 14.95
CA GLN A 165 8.18 -25.91 16.31
C GLN A 165 8.98 -24.59 16.34
N GLU A 166 8.67 -23.69 15.40
CA GLU A 166 9.21 -22.34 15.29
C GLU A 166 8.10 -21.36 14.93
N TYR A 167 8.33 -20.09 15.23
CA TYR A 167 7.49 -19.00 14.78
C TYR A 167 7.94 -18.51 13.40
N TYR A 168 7.00 -18.09 12.55
CA TYR A 168 7.30 -17.28 11.36
C TYR A 168 6.79 -15.85 11.54
N LEU A 169 7.52 -14.88 10.98
CA LEU A 169 7.13 -13.47 11.02
C LEU A 169 6.01 -13.19 10.01
N HIS A 170 4.99 -12.45 10.44
CA HIS A 170 3.99 -11.82 9.58
C HIS A 170 3.68 -10.43 10.16
N LEU A 171 4.06 -9.36 9.46
CA LEU A 171 3.75 -8.00 9.91
C LEU A 171 2.26 -7.66 9.72
N PHE A 172 1.57 -8.37 8.83
CA PHE A 172 0.16 -8.17 8.48
C PHE A 172 -0.69 -9.36 8.97
N ALA A 173 -1.60 -9.88 8.14
CA ALA A 173 -2.38 -11.07 8.49
C ALA A 173 -1.48 -12.29 8.72
N ILE A 174 -1.98 -13.27 9.47
CA ILE A 174 -1.28 -14.54 9.71
C ILE A 174 -0.95 -15.25 8.39
N GLU A 175 -1.82 -15.10 7.39
CA GLU A 175 -1.65 -15.62 6.04
C GLU A 175 -0.67 -14.82 5.16
N GLN A 176 0.00 -13.78 5.69
CA GLN A 176 0.98 -12.94 4.97
C GLN A 176 2.41 -13.07 5.57
N PRO A 177 3.06 -14.24 5.47
CA PRO A 177 4.43 -14.42 5.96
C PRO A 177 5.43 -13.52 5.23
N ASP A 178 6.27 -12.82 6.00
CA ASP A 178 7.27 -11.90 5.49
C ASP A 178 8.43 -12.61 4.78
N LEU A 179 8.75 -12.13 3.59
CA LEU A 179 9.92 -12.55 2.82
C LEU A 179 11.21 -12.08 3.50
N ASN A 180 12.21 -12.94 3.50
CA ASN A 180 13.53 -12.64 4.03
C ASN A 180 14.44 -12.04 2.95
N TRP A 181 14.43 -10.72 2.82
CA TRP A 181 15.25 -9.99 1.84
C TRP A 181 16.76 -10.08 2.06
N GLU A 182 17.22 -10.51 3.24
CA GLU A 182 18.64 -10.81 3.47
C GLU A 182 19.12 -11.95 2.55
N ASN A 183 18.21 -12.86 2.18
CA ASN A 183 18.50 -13.96 1.28
C ASN A 183 18.59 -13.46 -0.18
N PRO A 184 19.77 -13.55 -0.84
CA PRO A 184 19.91 -13.11 -2.22
C PRO A 184 19.04 -13.89 -3.20
N GLU A 185 18.70 -15.16 -2.93
CA GLU A 185 17.82 -15.94 -3.80
C GLU A 185 16.40 -15.36 -3.84
N VAL A 186 15.89 -14.87 -2.71
CA VAL A 186 14.59 -14.15 -2.63
C VAL A 186 14.64 -12.92 -3.51
N ARG A 187 15.67 -12.08 -3.37
CA ARG A 187 15.81 -10.86 -4.18
C ARG A 187 15.89 -11.19 -5.67
N GLN A 188 16.67 -12.20 -6.06
CA GLN A 188 16.75 -12.64 -7.45
C GLN A 188 15.44 -13.19 -8.00
N ALA A 189 14.65 -13.89 -7.18
CA ALA A 189 13.31 -14.34 -7.54
C ALA A 189 12.36 -13.16 -7.78
N VAL A 190 12.39 -12.15 -6.90
CA VAL A 190 11.62 -10.90 -7.06
C VAL A 190 12.05 -10.14 -8.33
N TRP A 191 13.36 -10.01 -8.60
CA TRP A 191 13.83 -9.36 -9.84
C TRP A 191 13.38 -10.11 -11.09
N LYS A 192 13.35 -11.45 -11.05
CA LYS A 192 12.83 -12.27 -12.15
C LYS A 192 11.35 -12.03 -12.37
N LEU A 193 10.56 -11.93 -11.29
CA LEU A 193 9.14 -11.61 -11.36
C LEU A 193 8.92 -10.22 -11.98
N MET A 194 9.62 -9.20 -11.50
CA MET A 194 9.46 -7.85 -12.04
C MET A 194 9.79 -7.81 -13.53
N ARG A 195 10.89 -8.45 -13.96
CA ARG A 195 11.22 -8.55 -15.40
C ARG A 195 10.14 -9.29 -16.18
N TRP A 196 9.52 -10.33 -15.63
CA TRP A 196 8.46 -11.07 -16.31
C TRP A 196 7.28 -10.15 -16.68
N TRP A 197 6.83 -9.30 -15.76
CA TRP A 197 5.76 -8.33 -16.03
C TRP A 197 6.20 -7.20 -16.95
N MET A 198 7.40 -6.66 -16.76
CA MET A 198 7.93 -5.59 -17.62
C MET A 198 8.18 -6.08 -19.06
N ASP A 199 8.64 -7.32 -19.24
CA ASP A 199 8.84 -7.97 -20.55
C ASP A 199 7.51 -8.25 -21.25
N ARG A 200 6.43 -8.45 -20.49
CA ARG A 200 5.04 -8.53 -21.00
C ARG A 200 4.45 -7.17 -21.37
N GLY A 201 5.13 -6.07 -21.01
CA GLY A 201 4.79 -4.71 -21.41
C GLY A 201 4.18 -3.84 -20.31
N CYS A 202 4.18 -4.29 -19.06
CA CYS A 202 3.86 -3.44 -17.90
C CYS A 202 4.75 -2.18 -17.88
N ASP A 203 4.18 -1.03 -17.52
CA ASP A 203 4.90 0.25 -17.54
C ASP A 203 5.60 0.57 -16.22
N GLY A 204 5.41 -0.24 -15.17
CA GLY A 204 6.02 0.02 -13.88
C GLY A 204 5.27 -0.58 -12.69
N PHE A 205 5.64 -0.12 -11.49
CA PHE A 205 5.14 -0.67 -10.24
C PHE A 205 4.79 0.41 -9.21
N ARG A 206 3.63 0.27 -8.55
CA ARG A 206 3.46 0.77 -7.18
C ARG A 206 3.98 -0.32 -6.25
N MET A 207 4.83 0.00 -5.30
CA MET A 207 5.50 -1.00 -4.46
C MET A 207 4.96 -0.93 -3.04
N ASP A 208 4.19 -1.96 -2.68
CA ASP A 208 3.52 -2.11 -1.38
C ASP A 208 4.54 -2.21 -0.24
N VAL A 209 4.33 -1.40 0.80
CA VAL A 209 5.17 -1.25 2.01
C VAL A 209 6.66 -1.47 1.78
N ILE A 210 7.20 -0.92 0.69
CA ILE A 210 8.57 -1.20 0.25
C ILE A 210 9.60 -0.73 1.28
N ASN A 211 9.23 0.21 2.16
CA ASN A 211 10.07 0.62 3.28
C ASN A 211 10.25 -0.48 4.35
N MET A 212 9.45 -1.55 4.33
CA MET A 212 9.46 -2.64 5.33
C MET A 212 10.33 -3.84 4.97
N ILE A 213 10.91 -3.88 3.76
CA ILE A 213 11.61 -5.08 3.26
C ILE A 213 12.93 -5.38 4.01
N SER A 214 13.53 -4.40 4.69
CA SER A 214 14.78 -4.59 5.45
C SER A 214 14.49 -4.62 6.95
N LYS A 215 14.70 -5.78 7.58
CA LYS A 215 14.54 -5.95 9.02
C LYS A 215 15.88 -5.75 9.74
N VAL A 216 15.86 -5.10 10.91
CA VAL A 216 17.06 -4.92 11.74
C VAL A 216 17.55 -6.29 12.23
N PRO A 217 18.86 -6.61 12.06
CA PRO A 217 19.42 -7.87 12.52
C PRO A 217 19.13 -8.17 13.99
N GLY A 218 18.79 -9.43 14.27
CA GLY A 218 18.44 -9.88 15.62
C GLY A 218 16.97 -9.68 16.01
N LEU A 219 16.20 -8.87 15.26
CA LEU A 219 14.77 -8.63 15.48
C LEU A 219 14.46 -8.25 16.94
N PRO A 220 15.08 -7.16 17.47
CA PRO A 220 14.98 -6.80 18.88
C PRO A 220 13.55 -6.45 19.30
N ASP A 221 13.28 -6.53 20.60
CA ASP A 221 12.01 -6.12 21.18
C ASP A 221 11.72 -4.62 20.91
N GLY A 222 10.47 -4.36 20.53
CA GLY A 222 9.83 -3.04 20.46
C GLY A 222 9.86 -2.34 21.83
N PRO A 223 9.98 -0.99 21.84
CA PRO A 223 9.91 -0.23 23.07
C PRO A 223 8.50 -0.34 23.65
N VAL A 224 8.39 -0.45 24.97
CA VAL A 224 7.09 -0.50 25.65
C VAL A 224 6.51 0.92 25.70
N VAL A 225 5.64 1.22 24.74
CA VAL A 225 4.97 2.52 24.57
C VAL A 225 3.46 2.44 24.83
N GLN A 226 2.90 1.23 24.85
CA GLN A 226 1.50 0.93 25.17
C GLN A 226 1.48 -0.08 26.33
N PRO A 227 1.65 0.36 27.60
CA PRO A 227 1.86 -0.54 28.75
C PRO A 227 0.70 -1.51 29.06
N ASP A 228 -0.47 -1.22 28.52
CA ASP A 228 -1.71 -1.99 28.61
C ASP A 228 -1.83 -3.08 27.54
N ARG A 229 -0.90 -3.14 26.57
CA ARG A 229 -0.87 -4.15 25.51
C ARG A 229 0.31 -5.11 25.65
N GLU A 230 0.07 -6.38 25.40
CA GLU A 230 1.13 -7.40 25.41
C GLU A 230 2.15 -7.16 24.29
N TYR A 231 1.66 -6.85 23.10
CA TYR A 231 2.48 -6.58 21.92
C TYR A 231 2.66 -5.08 21.68
N GLN A 232 3.84 -4.70 21.21
CA GLN A 232 4.29 -3.32 21.07
C GLN A 232 4.64 -3.00 19.61
N PRO A 233 4.47 -1.74 19.18
CA PRO A 233 4.92 -1.31 17.86
C PRO A 233 6.42 -1.59 17.64
N GLY A 234 6.76 -2.27 16.54
CA GLY A 234 8.13 -2.62 16.17
C GLY A 234 8.71 -1.81 15.02
N TYR A 235 7.99 -0.80 14.52
CA TYR A 235 8.25 -0.16 13.21
C TYR A 235 9.66 0.41 13.03
N GLN A 236 10.30 0.88 14.09
CA GLN A 236 11.71 1.33 14.05
C GLN A 236 12.72 0.24 13.65
N TYR A 237 12.30 -1.03 13.66
CA TYR A 237 13.15 -2.18 13.33
C TYR A 237 12.78 -2.85 12.00
N TYR A 238 11.71 -2.42 11.33
CA TYR A 238 11.36 -2.94 10.02
C TYR A 238 11.09 -1.84 8.98
N CYS A 239 10.60 -0.66 9.37
CA CYS A 239 10.49 0.49 8.47
C CYS A 239 11.85 1.16 8.25
N ASN A 240 12.15 1.48 7.00
CA ASN A 240 13.39 2.13 6.57
C ASN A 240 14.65 1.43 7.10
N GLY A 241 14.62 0.09 7.12
CA GLY A 241 15.68 -0.71 7.71
C GLY A 241 17.04 -0.53 7.02
N PRO A 242 18.11 -1.05 7.66
CA PRO A 242 19.49 -0.66 7.36
C PRO A 242 19.95 -0.98 5.93
N ARG A 243 19.28 -1.90 5.23
CA ARG A 243 19.64 -2.35 3.88
C ARG A 243 18.58 -2.01 2.82
N VAL A 244 17.52 -1.27 3.17
CA VAL A 244 16.43 -0.96 2.23
C VAL A 244 16.95 -0.28 0.96
N HIS A 245 17.81 0.73 1.11
CA HIS A 245 18.41 1.44 -0.02
C HIS A 245 19.35 0.56 -0.84
N GLU A 246 20.07 -0.37 -0.20
CA GLU A 246 20.91 -1.34 -0.91
C GLU A 246 20.05 -2.20 -1.84
N TYR A 247 18.92 -2.70 -1.34
CA TYR A 247 17.99 -3.52 -2.10
C TYR A 247 17.32 -2.76 -3.24
N LEU A 248 16.93 -1.50 -3.03
CA LEU A 248 16.35 -0.67 -4.09
C LEU A 248 17.36 -0.29 -5.17
N GLN A 249 18.61 -0.06 -4.81
CA GLN A 249 19.67 0.17 -5.80
C GLN A 249 20.01 -1.12 -6.56
N GLU A 250 19.94 -2.29 -5.91
CA GLU A 250 20.04 -3.59 -6.57
C GLU A 250 18.90 -3.78 -7.58
N MET A 251 17.64 -3.53 -7.17
CA MET A 251 16.46 -3.55 -8.04
C MET A 251 16.65 -2.72 -9.29
N TYR A 252 17.12 -1.48 -9.13
CA TYR A 252 17.32 -0.58 -10.25
C TYR A 252 18.34 -1.16 -11.24
N ARG A 253 19.49 -1.63 -10.74
CA ARG A 253 20.54 -2.22 -11.60
C ARG A 253 20.05 -3.48 -12.31
N GLU A 254 19.35 -4.35 -11.59
CA GLU A 254 18.92 -5.66 -12.11
C GLU A 254 17.66 -5.62 -12.97
N VAL A 255 16.83 -4.60 -12.80
CA VAL A 255 15.52 -4.49 -13.45
C VAL A 255 15.32 -3.13 -14.11
N LEU A 256 15.10 -2.06 -13.33
CA LEU A 256 14.54 -0.80 -13.84
C LEU A 256 15.42 -0.12 -14.89
N SER A 257 16.75 -0.21 -14.75
CA SER A 257 17.72 0.36 -15.70
C SER A 257 17.62 -0.20 -17.12
N ARG A 258 16.93 -1.33 -17.32
CA ARG A 258 16.68 -1.97 -18.62
C ARG A 258 15.49 -1.34 -19.36
N TYR A 259 14.63 -0.60 -18.67
CA TYR A 259 13.37 -0.09 -19.21
C TYR A 259 13.36 1.44 -19.19
N PRO A 260 13.52 2.14 -20.32
CA PRO A 260 13.75 3.59 -20.33
C PRO A 260 12.56 4.45 -19.87
N ASN A 261 11.35 3.90 -19.82
CA ASN A 261 10.11 4.63 -19.50
C ASN A 261 9.38 4.05 -18.27
N TYR A 262 10.10 3.41 -17.33
CA TYR A 262 9.48 2.83 -16.14
C TYR A 262 8.79 3.90 -15.29
N PHE A 263 7.72 3.50 -14.62
CA PHE A 263 7.05 4.26 -13.56
C PHE A 263 7.24 3.53 -12.22
N THR A 264 7.64 4.24 -11.17
CA THR A 264 7.78 3.64 -9.83
C THR A 264 7.34 4.59 -8.73
N VAL A 265 6.45 4.12 -7.87
CA VAL A 265 6.12 4.76 -6.60
C VAL A 265 6.22 3.72 -5.50
N GLY A 266 6.96 4.01 -4.44
CA GLY A 266 6.97 3.16 -3.25
C GLY A 266 5.96 3.63 -2.22
N GLU A 267 5.48 2.72 -1.40
CA GLU A 267 4.64 3.04 -0.26
C GLU A 267 5.46 2.99 1.04
N SER A 268 5.21 3.95 1.93
CA SER A 268 5.95 4.05 3.21
C SER A 268 5.04 4.41 4.39
N PRO A 269 4.21 3.47 4.87
CA PRO A 269 3.46 3.71 6.09
C PRO A 269 4.40 3.86 7.29
N LEU A 270 3.89 4.52 8.34
CA LEU A 270 4.62 4.80 9.59
C LEU A 270 5.91 5.62 9.39
N THR A 271 6.05 6.33 8.27
CA THR A 271 7.19 7.23 7.99
C THR A 271 6.68 8.66 7.75
N HIS A 272 6.92 9.54 8.72
CA HIS A 272 6.39 10.93 8.72
C HIS A 272 7.47 12.00 8.56
N ASP A 273 8.74 11.62 8.56
CA ASP A 273 9.85 12.54 8.36
C ASP A 273 10.29 12.56 6.88
N PRO A 274 10.20 13.70 6.19
CA PRO A 274 10.70 13.82 4.82
C PRO A 274 12.18 13.45 4.65
N ARG A 275 13.00 13.56 5.70
CA ARG A 275 14.42 13.18 5.66
C ARG A 275 14.62 11.68 5.48
N ASP A 276 13.70 10.86 5.96
CA ASP A 276 13.75 9.41 5.82
C ASP A 276 13.34 8.98 4.40
N LEU A 277 12.42 9.73 3.76
CA LEU A 277 11.93 9.40 2.41
C LEU A 277 12.76 10.03 1.28
N LEU A 278 13.46 11.13 1.53
CA LEU A 278 14.27 11.80 0.50
C LEU A 278 15.26 10.86 -0.21
N PRO A 279 16.03 9.99 0.48
CA PRO A 279 16.98 9.12 -0.19
C PRO A 279 16.33 8.12 -1.17
N TYR A 280 15.06 7.77 -1.00
CA TYR A 280 14.34 6.89 -1.92
C TYR A 280 14.09 7.54 -3.28
N VAL A 281 13.97 8.87 -3.33
CA VAL A 281 13.45 9.60 -4.50
C VAL A 281 14.47 10.52 -5.17
N LEU A 282 15.68 10.61 -4.63
CA LEU A 282 16.76 11.39 -5.22
C LEU A 282 17.23 10.77 -6.55
N PRO A 283 17.17 11.49 -7.68
CA PRO A 283 17.51 10.93 -9.00
C PRO A 283 18.91 10.29 -9.08
N GLU A 284 19.90 10.86 -8.39
CA GLU A 284 21.28 10.37 -8.37
C GLU A 284 21.44 9.03 -7.65
N ARG A 285 20.50 8.68 -6.76
CA ARG A 285 20.54 7.44 -6.00
C ARG A 285 20.03 6.24 -6.79
N LYS A 286 19.27 6.49 -7.86
CA LYS A 286 18.73 5.46 -8.75
C LYS A 286 17.96 4.39 -7.96
N GLU A 287 17.01 4.86 -7.16
CA GLU A 287 16.09 4.02 -6.39
C GLU A 287 14.70 4.13 -7.01
N LEU A 288 13.80 4.94 -6.44
CA LEU A 288 12.42 5.14 -6.90
C LEU A 288 12.21 6.55 -7.44
N GLN A 289 11.11 6.79 -8.17
CA GLN A 289 10.76 8.12 -8.68
C GLN A 289 9.98 8.94 -7.65
N MET A 290 9.20 8.28 -6.79
CA MET A 290 8.40 8.92 -5.75
C MET A 290 8.06 7.93 -4.63
N MET A 291 7.61 8.45 -3.48
CA MET A 291 7.16 7.69 -2.31
C MET A 291 5.85 8.26 -1.77
N PHE A 292 4.88 7.39 -1.46
CA PHE A 292 3.71 7.74 -0.67
C PHE A 292 4.11 7.91 0.81
N GLN A 293 4.11 9.15 1.27
CA GLN A 293 4.14 9.48 2.70
C GLN A 293 2.74 9.31 3.32
N PHE A 294 2.66 8.96 4.61
CA PHE A 294 1.41 8.66 5.29
C PHE A 294 1.00 9.70 6.34
N GLU A 295 1.78 10.77 6.55
CA GLU A 295 1.48 11.72 7.62
C GLU A 295 0.15 12.46 7.43
N LEU A 296 -0.23 12.78 6.19
CA LEU A 296 -1.58 13.30 5.92
C LEU A 296 -2.65 12.21 6.07
N ALA A 297 -2.33 10.97 5.70
CA ALA A 297 -3.21 9.81 5.83
C ALA A 297 -3.35 9.33 7.30
N ASP A 298 -2.48 9.76 8.21
CA ASP A 298 -2.53 9.42 9.64
C ASP A 298 -2.98 10.62 10.50
N ILE A 299 -3.34 11.75 9.86
CA ILE A 299 -3.53 13.03 10.54
C ILE A 299 -4.76 13.06 11.48
N ASP A 300 -5.69 12.15 11.35
CA ASP A 300 -6.87 11.99 12.19
C ASP A 300 -6.85 10.67 12.98
N GLY A 301 -5.73 9.97 13.00
CA GLY A 301 -5.48 8.83 13.88
C GLY A 301 -4.81 9.24 15.20
N THR A 302 -4.95 8.40 16.21
CA THR A 302 -4.19 8.51 17.47
C THR A 302 -2.96 7.60 17.43
N TYR A 303 -2.82 6.66 18.36
CA TYR A 303 -1.79 5.61 18.31
C TYR A 303 -2.21 4.42 17.44
N HIS A 304 -3.48 4.39 17.02
CA HIS A 304 -4.05 3.40 16.11
C HIS A 304 -4.91 4.14 15.06
N PRO A 305 -4.86 3.75 13.77
CA PRO A 305 -5.60 4.44 12.70
C PRO A 305 -7.12 4.42 12.90
N LEU A 306 -7.65 3.33 13.48
CA LEU A 306 -9.09 3.19 13.78
C LEU A 306 -9.55 3.88 15.07
N ILE A 307 -8.67 4.61 15.77
CA ILE A 307 -9.04 5.43 16.92
C ILE A 307 -8.92 6.89 16.51
N PRO A 308 -10.06 7.55 16.20
CA PRO A 308 -10.04 8.85 15.55
C PRO A 308 -9.69 10.01 16.50
N ARG A 309 -9.15 11.07 15.92
CA ARG A 309 -9.04 12.42 16.49
C ARG A 309 -9.40 13.45 15.41
N ASN A 310 -9.78 14.65 15.83
CA ASN A 310 -10.12 15.73 14.89
C ASN A 310 -8.92 16.65 14.66
N PRO A 311 -8.24 16.59 13.50
CA PRO A 311 -7.24 17.58 13.12
C PRO A 311 -7.90 18.91 12.81
N ASN A 312 -7.20 20.01 13.06
CA ASN A 312 -7.63 21.33 12.62
C ASN A 312 -6.94 21.70 11.29
N LEU A 313 -7.42 22.76 10.64
CA LEU A 313 -6.88 23.21 9.35
C LEU A 313 -5.38 23.57 9.39
N LEU A 314 -4.86 24.05 10.53
CA LEU A 314 -3.43 24.34 10.68
C LEU A 314 -2.60 23.06 10.68
N ASP A 315 -3.12 21.97 11.25
CA ASP A 315 -2.45 20.66 11.22
C ASP A 315 -2.29 20.19 9.76
N ILE A 316 -3.38 20.21 8.99
CA ILE A 316 -3.38 19.84 7.56
C ILE A 316 -2.39 20.71 6.77
N LYS A 317 -2.47 22.04 6.93
CA LYS A 317 -1.57 22.99 6.25
C LYS A 317 -0.11 22.77 6.63
N SER A 318 0.17 22.44 7.88
CA SER A 318 1.52 22.18 8.37
C SER A 318 2.14 20.98 7.65
N VAL A 319 1.40 19.87 7.56
CA VAL A 319 1.84 18.66 6.85
C VAL A 319 2.07 18.96 5.37
N VAL A 320 1.08 19.54 4.69
CA VAL A 320 1.19 19.87 3.25
C VAL A 320 2.39 20.80 2.99
N ASN A 321 2.53 21.90 3.74
CA ASN A 321 3.64 22.83 3.57
C ASN A 321 5.00 22.20 3.85
N LYS A 322 5.08 21.30 4.84
CA LYS A 322 6.31 20.58 5.17
C LYS A 322 6.78 19.75 3.98
N TRP A 323 5.94 18.87 3.43
CA TRP A 323 6.30 18.00 2.32
C TRP A 323 6.55 18.76 1.02
N GLN A 324 5.70 19.74 0.69
CA GLN A 324 5.86 20.58 -0.50
C GLN A 324 7.18 21.35 -0.48
N SER A 325 7.48 22.02 0.64
CA SER A 325 8.70 22.83 0.75
C SER A 325 9.95 21.95 0.85
N PHE A 326 9.91 20.89 1.66
CA PHE A 326 11.08 20.05 1.89
C PHE A 326 11.51 19.32 0.62
N MET A 327 10.61 18.61 -0.06
CA MET A 327 10.97 17.85 -1.26
C MET A 327 11.48 18.78 -2.37
N PHE A 328 10.80 19.91 -2.60
CA PHE A 328 11.24 20.89 -3.59
C PHE A 328 12.66 21.42 -3.30
N ASN A 329 12.93 21.80 -2.06
CA ASN A 329 14.22 22.39 -1.67
C ASN A 329 15.39 21.40 -1.67
N HIS A 330 15.12 20.09 -1.64
CA HIS A 330 16.14 19.05 -1.55
C HIS A 330 16.20 18.14 -2.78
N GLY A 331 15.48 18.47 -3.87
CA GLY A 331 15.55 17.73 -5.14
C GLY A 331 14.72 16.44 -5.18
N GLY A 332 13.85 16.21 -4.19
CA GLY A 332 12.90 15.12 -4.21
C GLY A 332 11.66 15.39 -5.07
N TRP A 333 10.75 14.41 -5.14
CA TRP A 333 9.47 14.53 -5.84
C TRP A 333 8.33 13.93 -5.02
N ASN A 334 7.23 14.67 -4.89
CA ASN A 334 6.05 14.22 -4.14
C ASN A 334 5.13 13.36 -5.03
N SER A 335 4.53 12.33 -4.43
CA SER A 335 3.25 11.76 -4.86
C SER A 335 2.13 12.42 -4.06
N LEU A 336 1.16 13.02 -4.74
CA LEU A 336 0.03 13.71 -4.16
C LEU A 336 -1.18 12.77 -4.18
N TYR A 337 -1.77 12.51 -3.03
CA TYR A 337 -2.98 11.73 -2.90
C TYR A 337 -3.74 12.19 -1.65
N MET A 338 -5.06 12.02 -1.65
CA MET A 338 -5.92 12.19 -0.48
C MET A 338 -6.78 10.94 -0.21
N GLU A 339 -6.93 10.10 -1.22
CA GLU A 339 -7.64 8.83 -1.17
C GLU A 339 -6.75 7.74 -1.80
N ASN A 340 -6.95 6.52 -1.32
CA ASN A 340 -6.56 5.28 -1.96
C ASN A 340 -7.47 4.19 -1.37
N HIS A 341 -7.25 2.93 -1.74
CA HIS A 341 -8.02 1.81 -1.22
C HIS A 341 -7.93 1.55 0.31
N ASP A 342 -6.95 2.11 1.01
CA ASP A 342 -6.75 1.98 2.46
C ASP A 342 -7.28 3.18 3.25
N GLN A 343 -7.79 4.21 2.56
CA GLN A 343 -8.17 5.48 3.16
C GLN A 343 -9.67 5.75 3.01
N ALA A 344 -10.24 6.39 4.04
CA ALA A 344 -11.58 6.95 3.97
C ALA A 344 -11.66 8.07 2.92
N ARG A 345 -12.88 8.38 2.46
CA ARG A 345 -13.12 9.38 1.42
C ARG A 345 -12.74 10.77 1.90
N SER A 346 -12.03 11.51 1.06
CA SER A 346 -11.43 12.80 1.39
C SER A 346 -12.49 13.85 1.71
N VAL A 347 -13.63 13.84 0.99
CA VAL A 347 -14.79 14.71 1.23
C VAL A 347 -15.37 14.50 2.63
N SER A 348 -15.53 13.25 3.05
CA SER A 348 -16.06 12.92 4.38
C SER A 348 -15.07 13.24 5.51
N ARG A 349 -13.78 13.33 5.20
CA ARG A 349 -12.69 13.30 6.17
C ARG A 349 -12.03 14.66 6.42
N LEU A 350 -11.75 15.42 5.36
CA LEU A 350 -10.86 16.59 5.42
C LEU A 350 -11.57 17.93 5.50
N LEU A 351 -12.89 17.95 5.34
CA LEU A 351 -13.70 19.19 5.34
C LEU A 351 -14.14 19.64 6.73
N GLY A 352 -13.88 18.84 7.76
CA GLY A 352 -14.26 19.15 9.14
C GLY A 352 -15.78 19.10 9.39
N PHE A 353 -16.51 18.40 8.52
CA PHE A 353 -17.94 18.15 8.67
C PHE A 353 -18.24 17.51 10.02
N GLY A 354 -19.31 17.96 10.67
CA GLY A 354 -19.68 17.45 11.99
C GLY A 354 -18.81 17.95 13.12
N VAL A 355 -17.95 18.96 12.91
CA VAL A 355 -17.17 19.59 13.99
C VAL A 355 -17.69 21.01 14.24
N PRO A 356 -18.41 21.26 15.35
CA PRO A 356 -18.93 22.59 15.64
C PRO A 356 -17.83 23.65 15.68
N THR A 357 -18.15 24.88 15.29
CA THR A 357 -17.20 26.00 15.35
C THR A 357 -16.69 26.20 16.77
N GLY A 358 -15.38 26.06 16.99
CA GLY A 358 -14.74 26.14 18.31
C GLY A 358 -14.97 24.91 19.21
N GLY A 359 -15.66 23.89 18.71
CA GLY A 359 -15.86 22.59 19.36
C GLY A 359 -14.67 21.64 19.16
N LYS A 360 -14.60 20.62 20.01
CA LYS A 360 -13.64 19.51 19.89
C LYS A 360 -14.32 18.15 19.67
N THR A 361 -15.64 18.10 19.78
CA THR A 361 -16.45 16.89 19.71
C THR A 361 -17.12 16.78 18.35
N PHE A 362 -17.07 15.58 17.77
CA PHE A 362 -17.76 15.26 16.53
C PHE A 362 -19.26 15.08 16.78
N ASP A 363 -20.10 15.63 15.90
CA ASP A 363 -21.55 15.56 15.89
C ASP A 363 -22.01 15.02 14.54
N PHE A 364 -22.77 13.92 14.57
CA PHE A 364 -23.20 13.22 13.37
C PHE A 364 -24.40 13.85 12.70
N ASP A 365 -25.28 14.50 13.46
CA ASP A 365 -26.42 15.20 12.87
C ASP A 365 -25.88 16.42 12.09
N LEU A 366 -24.92 17.13 12.70
CA LEU A 366 -24.19 18.19 12.01
C LEU A 366 -23.39 17.69 10.80
N TYR A 367 -22.78 16.50 10.88
CA TYR A 367 -22.07 15.91 9.73
C TYR A 367 -23.00 15.71 8.53
N GLU A 368 -24.21 15.17 8.74
CA GLU A 368 -25.18 14.96 7.66
C GLU A 368 -25.71 16.30 7.12
N GLU A 369 -25.94 17.28 7.98
CA GLU A 369 -26.31 18.65 7.59
C GLU A 369 -25.20 19.31 6.74
N ASP A 370 -23.96 19.31 7.23
CA ASP A 370 -22.79 19.88 6.55
C ASP A 370 -22.56 19.19 5.20
N LEU A 371 -22.67 17.86 5.16
CA LEU A 371 -22.53 17.10 3.92
C LEU A 371 -23.65 17.49 2.93
N GLY A 372 -24.89 17.59 3.39
CA GLY A 372 -26.02 18.00 2.55
C GLY A 372 -25.89 19.41 1.98
N GLU A 373 -25.29 20.34 2.72
CA GLU A 373 -25.14 21.74 2.31
C GLU A 373 -23.85 22.00 1.50
N PHE A 374 -22.72 21.41 1.90
CA PHE A 374 -21.39 21.80 1.44
C PHE A 374 -20.66 20.75 0.60
N TRP A 375 -21.24 19.57 0.35
CA TRP A 375 -20.58 18.49 -0.39
C TRP A 375 -19.96 18.92 -1.73
N GLU A 376 -20.74 19.59 -2.60
CA GLU A 376 -20.27 19.93 -3.95
C GLU A 376 -19.12 20.95 -3.92
N VAL A 377 -19.26 22.01 -3.12
CA VAL A 377 -18.22 23.05 -2.98
C VAL A 377 -16.99 22.51 -2.27
N GLY A 378 -17.18 21.64 -1.27
CA GLY A 378 -16.12 20.98 -0.53
C GLY A 378 -15.28 20.04 -1.40
N ALA A 379 -15.94 19.17 -2.19
CA ALA A 379 -15.26 18.28 -3.13
C ALA A 379 -14.41 19.07 -4.15
N LYS A 380 -14.97 20.16 -4.70
CA LYS A 380 -14.23 21.04 -5.63
C LYS A 380 -13.07 21.78 -4.96
N LEU A 381 -13.22 22.18 -3.69
CA LEU A 381 -12.14 22.79 -2.91
C LEU A 381 -10.98 21.80 -2.72
N LEU A 382 -11.28 20.54 -2.37
CA LEU A 382 -10.27 19.49 -2.24
C LEU A 382 -9.60 19.20 -3.58
N ALA A 383 -10.34 19.15 -4.69
CA ALA A 383 -9.77 18.99 -6.02
C ALA A 383 -8.79 20.12 -6.39
N ILE A 384 -9.11 21.38 -6.05
CA ILE A 384 -8.20 22.51 -6.24
C ILE A 384 -6.95 22.34 -5.38
N LEU A 385 -7.10 22.01 -4.09
CA LEU A 385 -5.97 21.77 -3.19
C LEU A 385 -5.07 20.65 -3.72
N HIS A 386 -5.64 19.56 -4.20
CA HIS A 386 -4.92 18.38 -4.68
C HIS A 386 -4.13 18.68 -5.96
N THR A 387 -4.75 19.34 -6.93
CA THR A 387 -4.21 19.52 -8.29
C THR A 387 -3.30 20.73 -8.46
N THR A 388 -3.18 21.60 -7.46
CA THR A 388 -2.36 22.82 -7.51
C THR A 388 -1.06 22.74 -6.71
N GLN A 389 -0.69 21.55 -6.24
CA GLN A 389 0.55 21.27 -5.53
C GLN A 389 1.66 20.79 -6.47
N GLY A 390 2.92 20.85 -6.02
CA GLY A 390 4.07 20.28 -6.72
C GLY A 390 4.22 18.79 -6.43
N GLY A 391 3.95 17.96 -7.44
CA GLY A 391 4.06 16.50 -7.37
C GLY A 391 3.24 15.81 -8.47
N THR A 392 3.30 14.48 -8.50
CA THR A 392 2.44 13.65 -9.37
C THR A 392 1.11 13.39 -8.67
N VAL A 393 -0.01 13.68 -9.33
CA VAL A 393 -1.37 13.55 -8.75
C VAL A 393 -1.87 12.11 -8.89
N PHE A 394 -2.40 11.54 -7.81
CA PHE A 394 -3.04 10.22 -7.77
C PHE A 394 -4.50 10.37 -7.36
N ILE A 395 -5.41 10.02 -8.26
CA ILE A 395 -6.86 10.05 -8.03
C ILE A 395 -7.32 8.62 -7.77
N TYR A 396 -8.03 8.40 -6.67
CA TYR A 396 -8.65 7.09 -6.40
C TYR A 396 -10.05 6.99 -7.00
N GLN A 397 -10.44 5.81 -7.46
CA GLN A 397 -11.77 5.60 -8.04
C GLN A 397 -12.91 6.08 -7.11
N GLY A 398 -13.71 7.02 -7.61
CA GLY A 398 -14.80 7.64 -6.86
C GLY A 398 -14.46 9.04 -6.32
N GLU A 399 -13.18 9.39 -6.17
CA GLU A 399 -12.76 10.73 -5.74
C GLU A 399 -13.25 11.79 -6.74
N GLU A 400 -13.18 11.49 -8.04
CA GLU A 400 -13.57 12.41 -9.11
C GLU A 400 -15.08 12.70 -9.18
N ILE A 401 -15.90 11.86 -8.54
CA ILE A 401 -17.35 12.06 -8.40
C ILE A 401 -17.73 12.49 -6.97
N GLY A 402 -16.75 12.78 -6.10
CA GLY A 402 -16.99 13.17 -4.72
C GLY A 402 -17.62 12.08 -3.88
N ALA A 403 -17.25 10.80 -4.09
CA ALA A 403 -17.76 9.69 -3.29
C ALA A 403 -17.56 9.95 -1.79
N THR A 404 -18.53 9.54 -0.98
CA THR A 404 -18.54 9.73 0.47
C THR A 404 -18.33 8.41 1.20
N ASN A 405 -18.03 8.49 2.50
CA ASN A 405 -17.96 7.30 3.35
C ASN A 405 -19.29 6.54 3.34
N VAL A 406 -19.21 5.23 3.60
CA VAL A 406 -20.40 4.38 3.71
C VAL A 406 -21.32 4.88 4.83
N PRO A 407 -22.65 4.63 4.73
CA PRO A 407 -23.59 5.08 5.74
C PRO A 407 -23.25 4.54 7.14
N ARG A 408 -23.26 5.41 8.16
CA ARG A 408 -22.99 5.03 9.56
C ARG A 408 -23.87 3.88 10.07
N LYS A 409 -25.10 3.79 9.57
CA LYS A 409 -26.08 2.78 9.97
C LYS A 409 -25.69 1.34 9.59
N TRP A 410 -24.64 1.17 8.80
CA TRP A 410 -24.09 -0.16 8.52
C TRP A 410 -23.56 -0.77 9.81
N SER A 411 -23.98 -2.00 10.07
CA SER A 411 -23.48 -2.76 11.19
C SER A 411 -22.10 -3.33 10.85
N LEU A 412 -21.40 -3.85 11.86
CA LEU A 412 -20.04 -4.37 11.68
C LEU A 412 -20.00 -5.54 10.68
N GLU A 413 -21.09 -6.30 10.56
CA GLU A 413 -21.19 -7.45 9.65
C GLU A 413 -21.09 -7.06 8.16
N GLU A 414 -21.32 -5.78 7.83
CA GLU A 414 -21.14 -5.26 6.47
C GLU A 414 -19.66 -4.97 6.14
N TYR A 415 -18.80 -4.81 7.15
CA TYR A 415 -17.37 -4.60 6.96
C TYR A 415 -16.68 -5.92 6.67
N LYS A 416 -15.95 -5.97 5.55
CA LYS A 416 -15.24 -7.16 5.07
C LYS A 416 -13.74 -7.13 5.34
N ASP A 417 -13.22 -5.96 5.72
CA ASP A 417 -11.80 -5.72 5.93
C ASP A 417 -11.28 -6.45 7.17
N VAL A 418 -10.19 -7.20 7.00
CA VAL A 418 -9.55 -7.98 8.05
C VAL A 418 -9.00 -7.07 9.17
N ALA A 419 -8.46 -5.90 8.84
CA ALA A 419 -7.90 -4.98 9.83
C ALA A 419 -9.01 -4.43 10.74
N THR A 420 -10.12 -3.99 10.15
CA THR A 420 -11.32 -3.53 10.88
C THR A 420 -11.92 -4.63 11.76
N ILE A 421 -12.11 -5.83 11.21
CA ILE A 421 -12.72 -6.95 11.94
C ILE A 421 -11.83 -7.37 13.12
N ASN A 422 -10.52 -7.45 12.92
CA ASN A 422 -9.59 -7.84 13.98
C ASN A 422 -9.53 -6.78 15.06
N PHE A 423 -9.41 -5.50 14.70
CA PHE A 423 -9.40 -4.40 15.66
C PHE A 423 -10.65 -4.37 16.54
N TYR A 424 -11.83 -4.68 16.01
CA TYR A 424 -13.05 -4.73 16.82
C TYR A 424 -13.10 -5.90 17.81
N ARG A 425 -12.43 -7.02 17.49
CA ARG A 425 -12.43 -8.22 18.32
C ARG A 425 -11.45 -8.14 19.48
N GLU A 426 -10.42 -7.30 19.36
CA GLU A 426 -9.45 -6.96 20.42
C GLU A 426 -10.03 -5.92 21.39
#